data_AF-A0A372MJ99-F1
#
_entry.id   AF-A0A372MJ99-F1
#
_cell.length_a   1.000
_cell.length_b   1.000
_cell.length_c   1.000
_cell.angle_alpha   90.00
_cell.angle_beta   90.00
_cell.angle_gamma   90.00
#
_symmetry.space_group_name_H-M   'P 1'
#
loop_
_entity.id
_entity.type
_entity.pdbx_description
1 polymer ?
#
loop_
_entity_poly.entity_id
_entity_poly.type
_entity_poly.pdbx_seq_one_letter_code
_entity_poly.pdbx_strand_id
1 'polypeptide(L)'
;MASLQDINKRFNAVMPFITPIGVVLGLLLGHRLDPYRFLGTYLFAFITFVGALGVSYRQFAQIVHRMTSVLLVLFCAHIVLPVLVALLGRVVFPTQPDIVTGFILLSSIPIAVTAFIWSTIYDGDAALALSLIILDTLLSPLLTPLTIRVLADTSVVIDQGGIMSSLLVMIVLPSLVGMLVTQTMPKVAKGAVLYLSPITKPLLIAVVVINVGVLAGSLSFSWVYVPLLLMNFFVIVLGFLLVYVLARYVLNVDRPSLVSMTFTGGMRNISAALVLATTYFSPLAALPVILGILFQQTFVGLLGGVLFARRGKHLSS
;
A
#
# COMPACT_ATOMS: atom_id res chain seq x y z
N MET A 1 -17.92 21.52 19.99
CA MET A 1 -16.56 21.23 19.47
C MET A 1 -16.54 19.78 19.02
N ALA A 2 -16.30 19.48 17.74
CA ALA A 2 -16.17 18.10 17.29
C ALA A 2 -14.98 17.44 18.01
N SER A 3 -15.14 16.23 18.54
CA SER A 3 -14.01 15.52 19.15
C SER A 3 -12.97 15.23 18.06
N LEU A 4 -11.67 15.15 18.42
CA LEU A 4 -10.62 14.77 17.47
C LEU A 4 -10.91 13.42 16.77
N GLN A 5 -11.71 12.57 17.41
CA GLN A 5 -12.20 11.30 16.85
C GLN A 5 -13.23 11.51 15.74
N ASP A 6 -14.13 12.49 15.87
CA ASP A 6 -15.12 12.84 14.85
C ASP A 6 -14.47 13.45 13.61
N ILE A 7 -13.46 14.29 13.82
CA ILE A 7 -12.63 14.83 12.73
C ILE A 7 -11.95 13.67 11.99
N ASN A 8 -11.36 12.72 12.73
CA ASN A 8 -10.73 11.55 12.13
C ASN A 8 -11.70 10.69 11.31
N LYS A 9 -12.93 10.45 11.82
CA LYS A 9 -13.97 9.73 11.09
C LYS A 9 -14.38 10.45 9.81
N ARG A 10 -14.60 11.77 9.87
CA ARG A 10 -14.95 12.58 8.69
C ARG A 10 -13.85 12.53 7.63
N PHE A 11 -12.59 12.74 8.02
CA PHE A 11 -11.48 12.62 7.08
C PHE A 11 -11.34 11.21 6.48
N ASN A 12 -11.64 10.15 7.25
CA ASN A 12 -11.62 8.78 6.71
C ASN A 12 -12.71 8.58 5.65
N ALA A 13 -13.89 9.17 5.84
CA ALA A 13 -14.97 9.11 4.86
C ALA A 13 -14.63 9.84 3.55
N VAL A 14 -13.75 10.86 3.61
CA VAL A 14 -13.34 11.65 2.44
C VAL A 14 -12.07 11.09 1.76
N MET A 15 -11.36 10.13 2.39
CA MET A 15 -10.12 9.52 1.83
C MET A 15 -10.23 9.08 0.36
N PRO A 16 -11.33 8.47 -0.12
CA PRO A 16 -11.46 8.09 -1.53
C PRO A 16 -11.42 9.28 -2.50
N PHE A 17 -11.84 10.48 -2.05
CA PHE A 17 -11.83 11.71 -2.85
C PHE A 17 -10.54 12.51 -2.69
N ILE A 18 -9.89 12.38 -1.53
CA ILE A 18 -8.66 13.10 -1.20
C ILE A 18 -7.55 12.83 -2.22
N THR A 19 -7.35 11.57 -2.60
CA THR A 19 -6.23 11.24 -3.49
C THR A 19 -6.44 11.67 -4.94
N PRO A 20 -7.62 11.48 -5.57
CA PRO A 20 -7.92 12.09 -6.87
C PRO A 20 -7.69 13.60 -6.88
N ILE A 21 -8.11 14.31 -5.82
CA ILE A 21 -7.87 15.76 -5.69
C ILE A 21 -6.35 16.05 -5.66
N GLY A 22 -5.58 15.28 -4.89
CA GLY A 22 -4.12 15.40 -4.84
C GLY A 22 -3.45 15.19 -6.20
N VAL A 23 -3.93 14.22 -6.99
CA VAL A 23 -3.43 13.99 -8.36
C VAL A 23 -3.71 15.21 -9.25
N VAL A 24 -4.96 15.71 -9.25
CA VAL A 24 -5.33 16.90 -10.04
C VAL A 24 -4.51 18.12 -9.63
N LEU A 25 -4.38 18.38 -8.32
CA LEU A 25 -3.58 19.51 -7.81
C LEU A 25 -2.10 19.37 -8.18
N GLY A 26 -1.54 18.16 -8.10
CA GLY A 26 -0.18 17.88 -8.56
C GLY A 26 -0.01 18.24 -10.03
N LEU A 27 -0.89 17.72 -10.90
CA LEU A 27 -0.86 18.01 -12.34
C LEU A 27 -1.01 19.52 -12.65
N LEU A 28 -1.81 20.25 -11.87
CA LEU A 28 -1.99 21.70 -12.05
C LEU A 28 -0.78 22.53 -11.58
N LEU A 29 -0.12 22.13 -10.49
CA LEU A 29 1.04 22.84 -9.95
C LEU A 29 2.33 22.55 -10.72
N GLY A 30 2.44 21.34 -11.27
CA GLY A 30 3.52 20.91 -12.17
C GLY A 30 4.93 21.11 -11.65
N HIS A 31 5.85 21.54 -12.54
CA HIS A 31 7.29 21.72 -12.26
C HIS A 31 7.60 22.69 -11.09
N ARG A 32 6.62 23.49 -10.63
CA ARG A 32 6.80 24.32 -9.42
C ARG A 32 7.11 23.50 -8.18
N LEU A 33 6.84 22.20 -8.21
CA LEU A 33 7.02 21.28 -7.10
C LEU A 33 8.37 20.54 -7.12
N ASP A 34 9.15 20.64 -8.21
CA ASP A 34 10.44 19.94 -8.35
C ASP A 34 11.42 20.20 -7.19
N PRO A 35 11.58 21.43 -6.67
CA PRO A 35 12.47 21.69 -5.53
C PRO A 35 12.06 20.94 -4.26
N TYR A 36 10.80 20.56 -4.13
CA TYR A 36 10.25 19.92 -2.94
C TYR A 36 10.23 18.40 -3.02
N ARG A 37 10.73 17.78 -4.11
CA ARG A 37 10.72 16.33 -4.31
C ARG A 37 11.34 15.56 -3.14
N PHE A 38 12.43 16.06 -2.56
CA PHE A 38 13.11 15.42 -1.44
C PHE A 38 12.21 15.31 -0.19
N LEU A 39 11.27 16.23 0.01
CA LEU A 39 10.33 16.18 1.13
C LEU A 39 9.42 14.95 1.03
N GLY A 40 9.14 14.43 -0.17
CA GLY A 40 8.27 13.26 -0.36
C GLY A 40 8.67 12.08 0.53
N THR A 41 9.96 11.73 0.51
CA THR A 41 10.52 10.62 1.30
C THR A 41 10.42 10.89 2.81
N TYR A 42 10.75 12.09 3.27
CA TYR A 42 10.74 12.42 4.70
C TYR A 42 9.32 12.56 5.27
N LEU A 43 8.42 13.18 4.50
CA LEU A 43 6.99 13.24 4.85
C LEU A 43 6.40 11.83 4.93
N PHE A 44 6.77 10.97 3.98
CA PHE A 44 6.33 9.58 4.00
C PHE A 44 6.90 8.79 5.19
N ALA A 45 8.18 9.00 5.54
CA ALA A 45 8.79 8.42 6.73
C ALA A 45 8.02 8.80 8.00
N PHE A 46 7.62 10.06 8.14
CA PHE A 46 6.82 10.52 9.27
C PHE A 46 5.42 9.87 9.30
N ILE A 47 4.75 9.77 8.14
CA ILE A 47 3.46 9.07 8.02
C ILE A 47 3.59 7.62 8.45
N THR A 48 4.65 6.93 8.01
CA THR A 48 4.93 5.54 8.38
C THR A 48 5.19 5.40 9.88
N PHE A 49 5.97 6.30 10.48
CA PHE A 49 6.21 6.32 11.92
C PHE A 49 4.90 6.41 12.70
N VAL A 50 4.03 7.38 12.35
CA VAL A 50 2.73 7.54 13.02
C VAL A 50 1.83 6.33 12.80
N GLY A 51 1.85 5.73 11.61
CA GLY A 51 1.10 4.50 11.30
C GLY A 51 1.58 3.28 12.09
N ALA A 52 2.87 3.24 12.46
CA ALA A 52 3.44 2.19 13.29
C ALA A 52 3.22 2.43 14.80
N LEU A 53 2.82 3.64 15.22
CA LEU A 53 2.39 3.87 16.60
C LEU A 53 1.07 3.11 16.86
N GLY A 54 1.05 2.30 17.92
CA GLY A 54 -0.06 1.39 18.22
C GLY A 54 0.14 -0.04 17.72
N VAL A 55 1.20 -0.29 16.95
CA VAL A 55 1.64 -1.64 16.55
C VAL A 55 2.57 -2.21 17.62
N SER A 56 2.19 -3.32 18.25
CA SER A 56 3.01 -4.01 19.24
C SER A 56 3.64 -5.27 18.67
N TYR A 57 4.97 -5.41 18.78
CA TYR A 57 5.67 -6.63 18.38
C TYR A 57 5.34 -7.82 19.29
N ARG A 58 4.74 -7.64 20.48
CA ARG A 58 4.36 -8.78 21.34
C ARG A 58 3.33 -9.70 20.68
N GLN A 59 2.55 -9.17 19.74
CA GLN A 59 1.61 -9.96 18.94
C GLN A 59 2.33 -10.87 17.92
N PHE A 60 3.61 -10.60 17.63
CA PHE A 60 4.46 -11.46 16.81
C PHE A 60 4.74 -12.82 17.47
N ALA A 61 4.74 -12.91 18.81
CA ALA A 61 4.97 -14.18 19.50
C ALA A 61 3.88 -15.23 19.21
N GLN A 62 2.67 -14.79 18.83
CA GLN A 62 1.57 -15.68 18.48
C GLN A 62 1.63 -16.18 17.02
N ILE A 63 2.59 -15.69 16.23
CA ILE A 63 2.69 -16.01 14.79
C ILE A 63 3.10 -17.47 14.53
N VAL A 64 3.79 -18.10 15.48
CA VAL A 64 4.37 -19.45 15.31
C VAL A 64 3.29 -20.47 14.98
N HIS A 65 2.10 -20.32 15.57
CA HIS A 65 0.95 -21.21 15.32
C HIS A 65 0.21 -20.93 14.00
N ARG A 66 0.52 -19.83 13.30
CA ARG A 66 -0.12 -19.40 12.05
C ARG A 66 0.89 -19.20 10.90
N MET A 67 2.06 -19.83 10.99
CA MET A 67 3.15 -19.64 10.03
C MET A 67 2.75 -20.01 8.60
N THR A 68 1.90 -21.02 8.41
CA THR A 68 1.39 -21.41 7.08
C THR A 68 0.62 -20.29 6.39
N SER A 69 -0.26 -19.60 7.13
CA SER A 69 -0.99 -18.43 6.63
C SER A 69 -0.05 -17.29 6.27
N VAL A 70 0.97 -17.06 7.10
CA VAL A 70 1.96 -16.00 6.87
C VAL A 70 2.76 -16.26 5.61
N LEU A 71 3.32 -17.46 5.49
CA LEU A 71 4.11 -17.88 4.34
C LEU A 71 3.28 -17.82 3.05
N LEU A 72 2.01 -18.25 3.09
CA LEU A 72 1.14 -18.19 1.91
C LEU A 72 0.91 -16.75 1.44
N VAL A 73 0.61 -15.82 2.36
CA VAL A 73 0.39 -14.42 1.98
C VAL A 73 1.67 -13.79 1.44
N LEU A 74 2.82 -13.99 2.09
CA LEU A 74 4.10 -13.45 1.63
C LEU A 74 4.52 -14.04 0.29
N PHE A 75 4.32 -15.35 0.10
CA PHE A 75 4.58 -16.03 -1.17
C PHE A 75 3.69 -15.49 -2.30
N CYS A 76 2.41 -15.30 -2.03
CA CYS A 76 1.50 -14.69 -3.01
C CYS A 76 1.89 -13.25 -3.30
N ALA A 77 2.27 -12.47 -2.27
CA ALA A 77 2.55 -11.05 -2.39
C ALA A 77 3.85 -10.75 -3.14
N HIS A 78 4.92 -11.53 -2.90
CA HIS A 78 6.25 -11.25 -3.42
C HIS A 78 6.66 -12.11 -4.62
N ILE A 79 5.97 -13.23 -4.86
CA ILE A 79 6.32 -14.16 -5.95
C ILE A 79 5.16 -14.28 -6.92
N VAL A 80 4.03 -14.83 -6.49
CA VAL A 80 2.95 -15.20 -7.43
C VAL A 80 2.36 -13.96 -8.11
N LEU A 81 1.97 -12.95 -7.34
CA LEU A 81 1.34 -11.76 -7.89
C LEU A 81 2.30 -10.97 -8.79
N PRO A 82 3.55 -10.65 -8.39
CA PRO A 82 4.48 -9.96 -9.29
C PRO A 82 4.78 -10.71 -10.58
N VAL A 83 4.91 -12.05 -10.53
CA VAL A 83 5.12 -12.88 -11.74
C VAL A 83 3.90 -12.81 -12.66
N LEU A 84 2.69 -12.99 -12.13
CA LEU A 84 1.46 -12.89 -12.92
C LEU A 84 1.31 -11.49 -13.54
N VAL A 85 1.59 -10.46 -12.76
CA VAL A 85 1.56 -9.06 -13.20
C VAL A 85 2.58 -8.79 -14.30
N ALA A 86 3.80 -9.32 -14.18
CA ALA A 86 4.83 -9.19 -15.21
C ALA A 86 4.42 -9.88 -16.52
N LEU A 87 3.90 -11.11 -16.44
CA LEU A 87 3.44 -11.87 -17.61
C LEU A 87 2.29 -11.16 -18.33
N LEU A 88 1.25 -10.78 -17.59
CA LEU A 88 0.11 -10.06 -18.13
C LEU A 88 0.50 -8.68 -18.66
N GLY A 89 1.37 -7.97 -17.94
CA GLY A 89 1.88 -6.66 -18.35
C GLY A 89 2.60 -6.74 -19.68
N ARG A 90 3.46 -7.74 -19.90
CA ARG A 90 4.15 -7.95 -21.19
C ARG A 90 3.19 -8.28 -22.34
N VAL A 91 2.09 -8.97 -22.06
CA VAL A 91 1.07 -9.26 -23.08
C VAL A 91 0.26 -8.01 -23.43
N VAL A 92 -0.15 -7.21 -22.44
CA VAL A 92 -0.98 -6.02 -22.64
C VAL A 92 -0.16 -4.82 -23.14
N PHE A 93 1.10 -4.72 -22.73
CA PHE A 93 2.01 -3.60 -23.01
C PHE A 93 3.36 -4.09 -23.60
N PRO A 94 3.37 -4.79 -24.74
CA PRO A 94 4.56 -5.45 -25.28
C PRO A 94 5.70 -4.48 -25.65
N THR A 95 5.36 -3.23 -25.97
CA THR A 95 6.32 -2.20 -26.39
C THR A 95 6.59 -1.15 -25.31
N GLN A 96 6.08 -1.34 -24.09
CA GLN A 96 6.15 -0.33 -23.02
C GLN A 96 6.72 -0.95 -21.72
N PRO A 97 8.01 -1.32 -21.71
CA PRO A 97 8.66 -1.97 -20.57
C PRO A 97 8.61 -1.13 -19.29
N ASP A 98 8.57 0.19 -19.39
CA ASP A 98 8.43 1.10 -18.25
C ASP A 98 7.07 0.95 -17.56
N ILE A 99 5.97 0.84 -18.31
CA ILE A 99 4.64 0.63 -17.75
C ILE A 99 4.58 -0.74 -17.05
N VAL A 100 5.13 -1.78 -17.67
CA VAL A 100 5.21 -3.12 -17.07
C VAL A 100 6.01 -3.07 -15.76
N THR A 101 7.13 -2.35 -15.76
CA THR A 101 7.95 -2.14 -14.56
C THR A 101 7.17 -1.42 -13.46
N GLY A 102 6.37 -0.42 -13.81
CA GLY A 102 5.48 0.26 -12.87
C GLY A 102 4.46 -0.68 -12.21
N PHE A 103 3.90 -1.63 -12.98
CA PHE A 103 3.02 -2.66 -12.43
C PHE A 103 3.77 -3.66 -11.53
N ILE A 104 4.97 -4.08 -11.92
CA ILE A 104 5.83 -4.96 -11.10
C ILE A 104 6.17 -4.25 -9.77
N LEU A 105 6.59 -2.99 -9.82
CA LEU A 105 6.83 -2.16 -8.64
C LEU A 105 5.59 -2.08 -7.74
N LEU A 106 4.43 -1.75 -8.32
CA LEU A 106 3.17 -1.66 -7.58
C LEU A 106 2.83 -2.97 -6.84
N SER A 107 3.05 -4.11 -7.47
CA SER A 107 2.74 -5.43 -6.90
C SER A 107 3.74 -5.92 -5.84
N SER A 108 4.99 -5.42 -5.89
CA SER A 108 6.12 -5.88 -5.06
C SER A 108 6.46 -4.95 -3.90
N ILE A 109 5.81 -3.79 -3.81
CA ILE A 109 5.93 -2.85 -2.69
C ILE A 109 5.34 -3.49 -1.40
N PRO A 110 5.68 -2.99 -0.20
CA PRO A 110 5.21 -3.58 1.03
C PRO A 110 3.69 -3.48 1.20
N ILE A 111 3.15 -4.34 2.05
CA ILE A 111 1.75 -4.36 2.46
C ILE A 111 1.38 -3.02 3.11
N ALA A 112 0.21 -2.49 2.77
CA ALA A 112 -0.26 -1.25 3.36
C ALA A 112 -0.58 -1.41 4.86
N VAL A 113 -0.13 -0.48 5.69
CA VAL A 113 -0.54 -0.41 7.12
C VAL A 113 -2.07 -0.29 7.26
N THR A 114 -2.73 0.34 6.29
CA THR A 114 -4.20 0.45 6.26
C THR A 114 -4.91 -0.89 6.12
N ALA A 115 -4.23 -1.95 5.67
CA ALA A 115 -4.78 -3.30 5.67
C ALA A 115 -5.15 -3.78 7.08
N PHE A 116 -4.41 -3.35 8.11
CA PHE A 116 -4.76 -3.64 9.51
C PHE A 116 -6.09 -2.98 9.90
N ILE A 117 -6.31 -1.73 9.48
CA ILE A 117 -7.56 -1.00 9.77
C ILE A 117 -8.74 -1.71 9.10
N TRP A 118 -8.61 -2.09 7.83
CA TRP A 118 -9.67 -2.83 7.12
C TRP A 118 -9.91 -4.21 7.70
N SER A 119 -8.85 -4.92 8.06
CA SER A 119 -8.95 -6.20 8.77
C SER A 119 -9.73 -6.06 10.07
N THR A 120 -9.42 -5.06 10.90
CA THR A 120 -10.11 -4.83 12.18
C THR A 120 -11.57 -4.38 12.01
N ILE A 121 -11.88 -3.57 11.00
CA ILE A 121 -13.27 -3.18 10.67
C ILE A 121 -14.16 -4.40 10.40
N TYR A 122 -13.62 -5.44 9.76
CA TYR A 122 -14.33 -6.65 9.41
C TYR A 122 -14.05 -7.84 10.35
N ASP A 123 -13.63 -7.56 11.59
CA ASP A 123 -13.37 -8.55 12.64
C ASP A 123 -12.33 -9.63 12.26
N GLY A 124 -11.31 -9.24 11.51
CA GLY A 124 -10.16 -10.08 11.20
C GLY A 124 -9.25 -10.33 12.41
N ASP A 125 -8.41 -11.36 12.31
CA ASP A 125 -7.35 -11.63 13.29
C ASP A 125 -6.29 -10.51 13.25
N ALA A 126 -6.35 -9.63 14.26
CA ALA A 126 -5.45 -8.48 14.39
C ALA A 126 -3.98 -8.90 14.53
N ALA A 127 -3.70 -9.96 15.27
CA ALA A 127 -2.32 -10.42 15.49
C ALA A 127 -1.71 -10.94 14.18
N LEU A 128 -2.48 -11.69 13.38
CA LEU A 128 -2.05 -12.16 12.06
C LEU A 128 -1.81 -10.99 11.09
N ALA A 129 -2.74 -10.04 11.01
CA ALA A 129 -2.62 -8.90 10.10
C ALA A 129 -1.40 -8.05 10.43
N LEU A 130 -1.19 -7.78 11.72
CA LEU A 130 -0.06 -7.00 12.21
C LEU A 130 1.27 -7.69 11.94
N SER A 131 1.32 -9.00 12.20
CA SER A 131 2.52 -9.81 11.98
C SER A 131 2.92 -9.85 10.51
N LEU A 132 1.94 -9.98 9.61
CA LEU A 132 2.17 -9.91 8.17
C LEU A 132 2.75 -8.57 7.75
N ILE A 133 2.17 -7.46 8.22
CA ILE A 133 2.65 -6.12 7.92
C ILE A 133 4.09 -5.92 8.42
N ILE A 134 4.41 -6.37 9.64
CA ILE A 134 5.76 -6.24 10.22
C ILE A 134 6.76 -7.05 9.40
N LEU A 135 6.50 -8.34 9.16
CA LEU A 135 7.41 -9.21 8.40
C LEU A 135 7.65 -8.68 7.00
N ASP A 136 6.57 -8.33 6.32
CA ASP A 136 6.62 -7.79 4.98
C ASP A 136 7.41 -6.47 4.93
N THR A 137 7.17 -5.58 5.89
CA THR A 137 7.94 -4.33 6.04
C THR A 137 9.43 -4.62 6.18
N LEU A 138 9.83 -5.56 7.03
CA LEU A 138 11.24 -5.91 7.25
C LEU A 138 11.89 -6.57 6.03
N LEU A 139 11.14 -7.40 5.30
CA LEU A 139 11.65 -8.13 4.13
C LEU A 139 11.66 -7.29 2.85
N SER A 140 10.77 -6.31 2.75
CA SER A 140 10.55 -5.53 1.52
C SER A 140 11.77 -4.79 0.97
N PRO A 141 12.71 -4.21 1.75
CA PRO A 141 13.88 -3.55 1.18
C PRO A 141 14.76 -4.51 0.39
N LEU A 142 14.68 -5.81 0.66
CA LEU A 142 15.37 -6.84 -0.11
C LEU A 142 14.48 -7.40 -1.22
N LEU A 143 13.25 -7.78 -0.89
CA LEU A 143 12.36 -8.47 -1.84
C LEU A 143 11.90 -7.55 -2.98
N THR A 144 11.53 -6.31 -2.70
CA THR A 144 11.04 -5.37 -3.74
C THR A 144 12.08 -5.12 -4.84
N PRO A 145 13.32 -4.64 -4.55
CA PRO A 145 14.31 -4.41 -5.60
C PRO A 145 14.74 -5.71 -6.29
N LEU A 146 14.78 -6.85 -5.58
CA LEU A 146 15.09 -8.14 -6.18
C LEU A 146 14.01 -8.56 -7.19
N THR A 147 12.74 -8.46 -6.82
CA THR A 147 11.60 -8.78 -7.69
C THR A 147 11.60 -7.91 -8.93
N ILE A 148 11.85 -6.60 -8.80
CA ILE A 148 11.97 -5.70 -9.94
C ILE A 148 13.16 -6.09 -10.81
N ARG A 149 14.33 -6.35 -10.24
CA ARG A 149 15.53 -6.78 -10.98
C ARG A 149 15.29 -8.05 -11.80
N VAL A 150 14.57 -9.01 -11.25
CA VAL A 150 14.33 -10.32 -11.88
C VAL A 150 13.25 -10.23 -12.97
N LEU A 151 12.21 -9.41 -12.75
CA LEU A 151 11.02 -9.40 -13.61
C LEU A 151 10.94 -8.23 -14.60
N ALA A 152 11.61 -7.11 -14.32
CA ALA A 152 11.64 -5.98 -15.24
C ALA A 152 12.42 -6.31 -16.52
N ASP A 153 12.20 -5.54 -17.57
CA ASP A 153 12.95 -5.69 -18.81
C ASP A 153 14.41 -5.25 -18.62
N THR A 154 15.33 -5.90 -19.33
CA THR A 154 16.75 -5.54 -19.36
C THR A 154 17.03 -4.11 -19.84
N SER A 155 16.10 -3.51 -20.59
CA SER A 155 16.22 -2.11 -21.04
C SER A 155 16.02 -1.09 -19.92
N VAL A 156 15.46 -1.49 -18.77
CA VAL A 156 15.14 -0.57 -17.67
C VAL A 156 16.33 -0.48 -16.72
N VAL A 157 16.79 0.75 -16.47
CA VAL A 157 17.86 1.01 -15.51
C VAL A 157 17.30 0.93 -14.09
N ILE A 158 17.89 0.07 -13.26
CA ILE A 158 17.40 -0.20 -11.89
C ILE A 158 18.49 0.14 -10.89
N ASP A 159 18.27 1.19 -10.09
CA ASP A 159 19.09 1.50 -8.92
C ASP A 159 18.61 0.69 -7.70
N GLN A 160 19.09 -0.54 -7.60
CA GLN A 160 18.71 -1.44 -6.49
C GLN A 160 19.14 -0.89 -5.12
N GLY A 161 20.33 -0.27 -5.04
CA GLY A 161 20.86 0.28 -3.80
C GLY A 161 20.04 1.49 -3.33
N GLY A 162 19.67 2.36 -4.26
CA GLY A 162 18.75 3.47 -4.02
C GLY A 162 17.39 3.01 -3.55
N ILE A 163 16.75 2.07 -4.27
CA ILE A 163 15.42 1.54 -3.89
C ILE A 163 15.47 0.91 -2.49
N MET A 164 16.47 0.08 -2.21
CA MET A 164 16.66 -0.56 -0.91
C MET A 164 16.86 0.48 0.21
N SER A 165 17.75 1.45 0.02
CA SER A 165 18.02 2.50 1.01
C SER A 165 16.80 3.40 1.25
N SER A 166 16.05 3.75 0.20
CA SER A 166 14.79 4.49 0.32
C SER A 166 13.77 3.71 1.14
N LEU A 167 13.56 2.41 0.88
CA LEU A 167 12.64 1.57 1.66
C LEU A 167 13.08 1.48 3.13
N LEU A 168 14.38 1.38 3.41
CA LEU A 168 14.89 1.38 4.78
C LEU A 168 14.58 2.69 5.50
N VAL A 169 14.86 3.83 4.87
CA VAL A 169 14.70 5.17 5.48
C VAL A 169 13.24 5.57 5.59
N MET A 170 12.42 5.29 4.58
CA MET A 170 11.04 5.77 4.51
C MET A 170 10.02 4.82 5.12
N ILE A 171 10.38 3.53 5.29
CA ILE A 171 9.46 2.51 5.82
C ILE A 171 10.02 1.81 7.05
N VAL A 172 11.15 1.11 6.91
CA VAL A 172 11.61 0.18 7.96
C VAL A 172 12.01 0.91 9.25
N LEU A 173 12.94 1.86 9.15
CA LEU A 173 13.41 2.63 10.30
C LEU A 173 12.27 3.35 11.04
N PRO A 174 11.42 4.17 10.39
CA PRO A 174 10.32 4.83 11.08
C PRO A 174 9.32 3.84 11.69
N SER A 175 9.07 2.70 11.03
CA SER A 175 8.21 1.64 11.57
C SER A 175 8.77 1.04 12.86
N LEU A 176 10.06 0.68 12.86
CA LEU A 176 10.73 0.13 14.03
C LEU A 176 10.73 1.11 15.20
N VAL A 177 10.97 2.39 14.94
CA VAL A 177 10.92 3.44 15.98
C VAL A 177 9.50 3.59 16.53
N GLY A 178 8.47 3.62 15.68
CA GLY A 178 7.07 3.71 16.14
C GLY A 178 6.63 2.51 16.98
N MET A 179 7.05 1.31 16.59
CA MET A 179 6.80 0.08 17.35
C MET A 179 7.54 0.07 18.69
N LEU A 180 8.80 0.54 18.70
CA LEU A 180 9.60 0.65 19.92
C LEU A 180 8.94 1.61 20.92
N VAL A 181 8.49 2.79 20.47
CA VAL A 181 7.74 3.75 21.30
C VAL A 181 6.46 3.13 21.85
N THR A 182 5.74 2.38 21.03
CA THR A 182 4.52 1.66 21.46
C THR A 182 4.82 0.66 22.57
N GLN A 183 5.99 0.02 22.52
CA GLN A 183 6.39 -0.95 23.52
C GLN A 183 6.86 -0.32 24.83
N THR A 184 7.74 0.68 24.75
CA THR A 184 8.41 1.26 25.92
C THR A 184 7.55 2.32 26.59
N MET A 185 6.73 3.04 25.82
CA MET A 185 5.94 4.17 26.28
C MET A 185 4.49 4.11 25.73
N PRO A 186 3.69 3.08 26.09
CA PRO A 186 2.37 2.85 25.48
C PRO A 186 1.38 4.00 25.71
N LYS A 187 1.47 4.73 26.83
CA LYS A 187 0.64 5.92 27.08
C LYS A 187 0.99 7.07 26.12
N VAL A 188 2.29 7.28 25.86
CA VAL A 188 2.78 8.28 24.92
C VAL A 188 2.35 7.91 23.50
N ALA A 189 2.52 6.65 23.09
CA ALA A 189 2.10 6.17 21.78
C ALA A 189 0.59 6.40 21.55
N LYS A 190 -0.26 6.05 22.53
CA LYS A 190 -1.71 6.29 22.44
C LYS A 190 -2.05 7.78 22.29
N GLY A 191 -1.40 8.65 23.07
CA GLY A 191 -1.57 10.10 22.95
C GLY A 191 -1.12 10.60 21.57
N ALA A 192 0.08 10.20 21.13
CA ALA A 192 0.63 10.59 19.83
C ALA A 192 -0.27 10.15 18.67
N VAL A 193 -0.81 8.93 18.67
CA VAL A 193 -1.77 8.48 17.63
C VAL A 193 -2.99 9.39 17.58
N LEU A 194 -3.55 9.79 18.73
CA LEU A 194 -4.73 10.63 18.79
C LEU A 194 -4.51 12.01 18.14
N TYR A 195 -3.35 12.62 18.35
CA TYR A 195 -3.03 13.96 17.85
C TYR A 195 -2.38 13.98 16.47
N LEU A 196 -1.56 12.98 16.13
CA LEU A 196 -0.79 12.93 14.88
C LEU A 196 -1.52 12.24 13.74
N SER A 197 -2.42 11.28 14.01
CA SER A 197 -3.18 10.57 12.96
C SER A 197 -4.03 11.50 12.06
N PRO A 198 -4.66 12.58 12.56
CA PRO A 198 -5.30 13.57 11.68
C PRO A 198 -4.31 14.26 10.74
N ILE A 199 -3.07 14.49 11.17
CA ILE A 199 -2.03 15.23 10.45
C ILE A 199 -1.43 14.39 9.32
N THR A 200 -1.38 13.06 9.44
CA THR A 200 -0.82 12.20 8.38
C THR A 200 -1.60 12.28 7.06
N LYS A 201 -2.89 12.64 7.12
CA LYS A 201 -3.77 12.69 5.95
C LYS A 201 -3.42 13.85 5.01
N PRO A 202 -3.36 15.12 5.45
CA PRO A 202 -2.87 16.21 4.59
C PRO A 202 -1.42 16.02 4.16
N LEU A 203 -0.57 15.38 4.99
CA LEU A 203 0.79 15.04 4.57
C LEU A 203 0.80 14.01 3.42
N LEU A 204 -0.10 13.03 3.45
CA LEU A 204 -0.26 12.07 2.35
C LEU A 204 -0.66 12.78 1.06
N ILE A 205 -1.55 13.78 1.15
CA ILE A 205 -1.91 14.64 0.01
C ILE A 205 -0.68 15.36 -0.51
N ALA A 206 0.09 16.00 0.38
CA ALA A 206 1.30 16.71 -0.01
C ALA A 206 2.29 15.78 -0.73
N VAL A 207 2.49 14.55 -0.24
CA VAL A 207 3.32 13.53 -0.90
C VAL A 207 2.79 13.23 -2.31
N VAL A 208 1.49 12.99 -2.47
CA VAL A 208 0.89 12.73 -3.78
C VAL A 208 1.04 13.93 -4.72
N VAL A 209 0.72 15.14 -4.24
CA VAL A 209 0.80 16.39 -5.01
C VAL A 209 2.23 16.64 -5.50
N ILE A 210 3.22 16.56 -4.60
CA ILE A 210 4.64 16.74 -4.93
C ILE A 210 5.07 15.73 -6.00
N ASN A 211 4.78 14.45 -5.79
CA ASN A 211 5.25 13.40 -6.69
C ASN A 211 4.53 13.41 -8.06
N VAL A 212 3.24 13.72 -8.09
CA VAL A 212 2.49 13.84 -9.34
C VAL A 212 2.85 15.12 -10.09
N GLY A 213 3.17 16.22 -9.39
CA GLY A 213 3.54 17.49 -10.02
C GLY A 213 4.80 17.40 -10.88
N VAL A 214 5.79 16.62 -10.44
CA VAL A 214 7.00 16.31 -11.23
C VAL A 214 6.66 15.69 -12.59
N LEU A 215 5.51 15.02 -12.71
CA LEU A 215 5.07 14.33 -13.93
C LEU A 215 4.25 15.22 -14.87
N ALA A 216 3.82 16.41 -14.43
CA ALA A 216 2.78 17.20 -15.09
C ALA A 216 3.10 17.73 -16.50
N GLY A 217 4.34 17.62 -16.95
CA GLY A 217 4.75 17.94 -18.34
C GLY A 217 5.18 16.74 -19.17
N SER A 218 5.31 15.56 -18.55
CA SER A 218 5.80 14.33 -19.19
C SER A 218 4.68 13.43 -19.67
N LEU A 219 3.44 13.70 -19.24
CA LEU A 219 2.27 12.88 -19.52
C LEU A 219 1.38 13.59 -20.54
N SER A 220 1.16 12.94 -21.68
CA SER A 220 0.19 13.37 -22.69
C SER A 220 -0.97 12.37 -22.72
N PHE A 221 -2.20 12.88 -22.85
CA PHE A 221 -3.37 12.01 -22.95
C PHE A 221 -3.25 11.14 -24.21
N SER A 222 -3.36 9.83 -24.04
CA SER A 222 -3.17 8.83 -25.09
C SER A 222 -4.16 7.67 -24.93
N TRP A 223 -4.44 6.94 -26.00
CA TRP A 223 -5.27 5.73 -25.95
C TRP A 223 -4.72 4.64 -25.02
N VAL A 224 -3.45 4.75 -24.60
CA VAL A 224 -2.85 3.83 -23.63
C VAL A 224 -3.51 3.85 -22.25
N TYR A 225 -4.19 4.93 -21.86
CA TYR A 225 -4.81 5.02 -20.53
C TYR A 225 -5.97 4.02 -20.34
N VAL A 226 -6.70 3.67 -21.41
CA VAL A 226 -7.82 2.72 -21.33
C VAL A 226 -7.34 1.32 -20.90
N PRO A 227 -6.39 0.66 -21.61
CA PRO A 227 -5.85 -0.61 -21.14
C PRO A 227 -5.12 -0.48 -19.80
N LEU A 228 -4.54 0.68 -19.46
CA LEU A 228 -3.88 0.92 -18.18
C LEU A 228 -4.87 0.89 -17.00
N LEU A 229 -6.04 1.52 -17.15
CA LEU A 229 -7.11 1.50 -16.16
C LEU A 229 -7.66 0.08 -15.97
N LEU A 230 -7.94 -0.62 -17.08
CA LEU A 230 -8.45 -2.00 -17.05
C LEU A 230 -7.46 -2.95 -16.39
N MET A 231 -6.18 -2.87 -16.77
CA MET A 231 -5.12 -3.70 -16.19
C MET A 231 -4.95 -3.40 -14.69
N ASN A 232 -4.99 -2.13 -14.26
CA ASN A 232 -4.94 -1.78 -12.83
C ASN A 232 -6.08 -2.43 -12.04
N PHE A 233 -7.31 -2.25 -12.51
CA PHE A 233 -8.47 -2.84 -11.87
C PHE A 233 -8.33 -4.37 -11.79
N PHE A 234 -7.92 -5.01 -12.89
CA PHE A 234 -7.71 -6.45 -12.93
C PHE A 234 -6.63 -6.93 -11.95
N VAL A 235 -5.46 -6.28 -11.91
CA VAL A 235 -4.36 -6.63 -10.99
C VAL A 235 -4.79 -6.48 -9.54
N ILE A 236 -5.52 -5.41 -9.21
CA ILE A 236 -6.07 -5.22 -7.85
C ILE A 236 -7.02 -6.38 -7.53
N VAL A 237 -8.03 -6.64 -8.37
CA VAL A 237 -8.97 -7.75 -8.15
C VAL A 237 -8.24 -9.08 -7.98
N LEU A 238 -7.29 -9.37 -8.86
CA LEU A 238 -6.50 -10.59 -8.86
C LEU A 238 -5.71 -10.76 -7.55
N GLY A 239 -5.07 -9.71 -7.04
CA GLY A 239 -4.31 -9.76 -5.80
C GLY A 239 -5.15 -10.15 -4.59
N PHE A 240 -6.36 -9.60 -4.47
CA PHE A 240 -7.29 -9.97 -3.39
C PHE A 240 -7.87 -11.36 -3.60
N LEU A 241 -8.32 -11.66 -4.83
CA LEU A 241 -8.98 -12.93 -5.15
C LEU A 241 -8.03 -14.12 -4.97
N LEU A 242 -6.77 -14.00 -5.41
CA LEU A 242 -5.76 -15.04 -5.28
C LEU A 242 -5.61 -15.46 -3.81
N VAL A 243 -5.38 -14.49 -2.93
CA VAL A 243 -5.16 -14.78 -1.51
C VAL A 243 -6.45 -15.25 -0.83
N TYR A 244 -7.60 -14.67 -1.17
CA TYR A 244 -8.89 -15.12 -0.66
C TYR A 244 -9.18 -16.59 -1.02
N VAL A 245 -9.01 -16.96 -2.29
CA VAL A 245 -9.28 -18.32 -2.78
C VAL A 245 -8.34 -19.32 -2.13
N LEU A 246 -7.04 -19.03 -2.08
CA LEU A 246 -6.06 -19.92 -1.46
C LEU A 246 -6.29 -20.06 0.05
N ALA A 247 -6.53 -18.97 0.76
CA ALA A 247 -6.83 -19.02 2.18
C ALA A 247 -8.13 -19.80 2.48
N ARG A 248 -9.17 -19.60 1.67
CA ARG A 248 -10.49 -20.22 1.87
C ARG A 248 -10.54 -21.69 1.49
N TYR A 249 -10.00 -22.05 0.33
CA TYR A 249 -10.22 -23.38 -0.27
C TYR A 249 -9.01 -24.30 -0.17
N VAL A 250 -7.79 -23.76 -0.05
CA VAL A 250 -6.57 -24.58 0.10
C VAL A 250 -6.22 -24.74 1.57
N LEU A 251 -6.14 -23.64 2.32
CA LEU A 251 -5.81 -23.69 3.75
C LEU A 251 -7.03 -23.88 4.66
N ASN A 252 -8.24 -23.62 4.14
CA ASN A 252 -9.50 -23.70 4.89
C ASN A 252 -9.45 -23.00 6.26
N VAL A 253 -8.93 -21.76 6.27
CA VAL A 253 -8.73 -21.01 7.51
C VAL A 253 -10.05 -20.50 8.10
N ASP A 254 -10.02 -20.19 9.40
CA ASP A 254 -11.13 -19.54 10.11
C ASP A 254 -11.43 -18.14 9.53
N ARG A 255 -12.66 -17.65 9.74
CA ARG A 255 -13.12 -16.36 9.18
C ARG A 255 -12.22 -15.18 9.58
N PRO A 256 -11.84 -14.98 10.86
CA PRO A 256 -10.91 -13.92 11.24
C PRO A 256 -9.59 -13.98 10.46
N SER A 257 -9.00 -15.16 10.31
CA SER A 257 -7.77 -15.35 9.52
C SER A 257 -7.99 -15.04 8.04
N LEU A 258 -9.10 -15.49 7.45
CA LEU A 258 -9.45 -15.25 6.04
C LEU A 258 -9.54 -13.75 5.74
N VAL A 259 -10.20 -12.99 6.62
CA VAL A 259 -10.32 -11.52 6.52
C VAL A 259 -8.94 -10.87 6.54
N SER A 260 -8.11 -11.19 7.54
CA SER A 260 -6.76 -10.62 7.68
C SER A 260 -5.88 -10.94 6.48
N MET A 261 -5.86 -12.21 6.05
CA MET A 261 -5.07 -12.65 4.89
C MET A 261 -5.51 -11.95 3.61
N THR A 262 -6.81 -11.80 3.38
CA THR A 262 -7.34 -11.16 2.17
C THR A 262 -6.93 -9.69 2.08
N PHE A 263 -7.09 -8.92 3.16
CA PHE A 263 -6.72 -7.50 3.16
C PHE A 263 -5.20 -7.30 3.10
N THR A 264 -4.42 -8.04 3.89
CA THR A 264 -2.95 -7.91 3.87
C THR A 264 -2.34 -8.43 2.57
N GLY A 265 -2.89 -9.50 2.00
CA GLY A 265 -2.41 -10.04 0.73
C GLY A 265 -2.71 -9.15 -0.47
N GLY A 266 -3.87 -8.49 -0.49
CA GLY A 266 -4.30 -7.66 -1.61
C GLY A 266 -3.86 -6.20 -1.54
N MET A 267 -3.74 -5.61 -0.35
CA MET A 267 -3.40 -4.19 -0.21
C MET A 267 -1.89 -3.94 -0.29
N ARG A 268 -1.52 -2.96 -1.12
CA ARG A 268 -0.14 -2.47 -1.26
C ARG A 268 -0.01 -1.05 -0.75
N ASN A 269 1.18 -0.70 -0.27
CA ASN A 269 1.51 0.65 0.15
C ASN A 269 1.77 1.54 -1.08
N ILE A 270 0.70 1.89 -1.78
CA ILE A 270 0.78 2.57 -3.09
C ILE A 270 1.44 3.95 -2.97
N SER A 271 1.32 4.62 -1.83
CA SER A 271 1.99 5.90 -1.60
C SER A 271 3.52 5.74 -1.56
N ALA A 272 4.02 4.66 -0.95
CA ALA A 272 5.44 4.32 -1.04
C ALA A 272 5.87 3.96 -2.48
N ALA A 273 5.02 3.22 -3.20
CA ALA A 273 5.25 2.91 -4.60
C ALA A 273 5.38 4.19 -5.43
N LEU A 274 4.58 5.21 -5.12
CA LEU A 274 4.60 6.48 -5.85
C LEU A 274 5.93 7.20 -5.65
N VAL A 275 6.40 7.29 -4.41
CA VAL A 275 7.71 7.89 -4.10
C VAL A 275 8.83 7.14 -4.83
N LEU A 276 8.83 5.81 -4.85
CA LEU A 276 9.86 5.04 -5.56
C LEU A 276 9.76 5.19 -7.07
N ALA A 277 8.54 5.13 -7.63
CA ALA A 277 8.31 5.24 -9.07
C ALA A 277 8.81 6.58 -9.60
N THR A 278 8.46 7.67 -8.93
CA THR A 278 8.88 9.01 -9.34
C THR A 278 10.34 9.28 -9.02
N THR A 279 10.95 8.60 -8.05
CA THR A 279 12.37 8.79 -7.69
C THR A 279 13.32 8.05 -8.62
N TYR A 280 13.03 6.78 -8.91
CA TYR A 280 13.97 5.86 -9.54
C TYR A 280 13.62 5.46 -10.96
N PHE A 281 12.40 5.71 -11.42
CA PHE A 281 11.93 5.25 -12.73
C PHE A 281 11.43 6.40 -13.60
N SER A 282 11.14 6.07 -14.86
CA SER A 282 10.61 7.03 -15.81
C SER A 282 9.17 7.47 -15.43
N PRO A 283 8.70 8.62 -15.93
CA PRO A 283 7.32 9.06 -15.74
C PRO A 283 6.26 8.03 -16.14
N LEU A 284 6.53 7.20 -17.15
CA LEU A 284 5.62 6.14 -17.60
C LEU A 284 5.48 5.02 -16.57
N ALA A 285 6.55 4.68 -15.85
CA ALA A 285 6.51 3.68 -14.78
C ALA A 285 5.71 4.14 -13.54
N ALA A 286 5.50 5.45 -13.37
CA ALA A 286 4.65 5.98 -12.30
C ALA A 286 3.14 5.88 -12.61
N LEU A 287 2.76 5.72 -13.89
CA LEU A 287 1.35 5.69 -14.29
C LEU A 287 0.54 4.55 -13.64
N PRO A 288 1.01 3.29 -13.63
CA PRO A 288 0.30 2.22 -12.94
C PRO A 288 0.06 2.52 -11.48
N VAL A 289 1.06 3.10 -10.82
CA VAL A 289 0.98 3.44 -9.40
C VAL A 289 -0.09 4.50 -9.15
N ILE A 290 -0.10 5.59 -9.92
CA ILE A 290 -1.07 6.68 -9.77
C ILE A 290 -2.50 6.17 -9.96
N LEU A 291 -2.74 5.40 -11.02
CA LEU A 291 -4.07 4.85 -11.29
C LEU A 291 -4.47 3.81 -10.24
N GLY A 292 -3.51 3.01 -9.75
CA GLY A 292 -3.72 2.07 -8.67
C GLY A 292 -4.24 2.74 -7.39
N ILE A 293 -3.79 3.96 -7.08
CA ILE A 293 -4.27 4.69 -5.89
C ILE A 293 -5.77 4.97 -5.97
N LEU A 294 -6.26 5.33 -7.16
CA LEU A 294 -7.68 5.66 -7.38
C LEU A 294 -8.58 4.44 -7.16
N PHE A 295 -8.11 3.26 -7.56
CA PHE A 295 -8.91 2.04 -7.52
C PHE A 295 -8.81 1.27 -6.22
N GLN A 296 -7.62 1.17 -5.60
CA GLN A 296 -7.41 0.22 -4.50
C GLN A 296 -8.31 0.53 -3.29
N GLN A 297 -8.38 1.78 -2.83
CA GLN A 297 -9.19 2.12 -1.65
C GLN A 297 -10.69 1.91 -1.90
N THR A 298 -11.16 2.29 -3.08
CA THR A 298 -12.56 2.09 -3.50
C THR A 298 -12.90 0.60 -3.58
N PHE A 299 -12.02 -0.20 -4.19
CA PHE A 299 -12.20 -1.64 -4.32
C PHE A 299 -12.20 -2.34 -2.96
N VAL A 300 -11.30 -1.97 -2.06
CA VAL A 300 -11.22 -2.52 -0.70
C VAL A 300 -12.54 -2.32 0.06
N GLY A 301 -13.12 -1.13 -0.02
CA GLY A 301 -14.41 -0.84 0.62
C GLY A 301 -15.56 -1.67 0.06
N LEU A 302 -15.62 -1.83 -1.27
CA LEU A 302 -16.62 -2.66 -1.94
C LEU A 302 -16.44 -4.15 -1.60
N LEU A 303 -15.22 -4.66 -1.71
CA LEU A 303 -14.88 -6.06 -1.44
C LEU A 303 -15.20 -6.42 0.01
N GLY A 304 -14.81 -5.58 0.97
CA GLY A 304 -15.14 -5.77 2.37
C GLY A 304 -16.65 -5.81 2.61
N GLY A 305 -17.39 -4.90 1.97
CA GLY A 305 -18.85 -4.84 2.03
C GLY A 305 -19.53 -6.10 1.47
N VAL A 306 -19.04 -6.63 0.35
CA VAL A 306 -19.64 -7.78 -0.32
C VAL A 306 -19.27 -9.11 0.36
N LEU A 307 -17.98 -9.31 0.69
CA LEU A 307 -17.47 -10.59 1.17
C LEU A 307 -17.56 -10.74 2.70
N PHE A 308 -17.43 -9.65 3.45
CA PHE A 308 -17.19 -9.73 4.89
C PHE A 308 -18.18 -8.95 5.75
N ALA A 309 -19.08 -8.13 5.17
CA ALA A 309 -20.14 -7.50 5.94
C ALA A 309 -20.99 -8.56 6.66
N ARG A 310 -21.28 -8.30 7.94
CA ARG A 310 -22.21 -9.13 8.70
C ARG A 310 -23.63 -8.86 8.16
N ARG A 311 -24.22 -9.80 7.43
CA ARG A 311 -25.66 -9.79 7.17
C ARG A 311 -26.39 -9.98 8.51
N GLY A 312 -26.87 -8.88 9.10
CA GLY A 312 -27.76 -8.89 10.28
C GLY A 312 -27.14 -8.36 11.58
N LYS A 313 -27.09 -7.03 11.73
CA LYS A 313 -27.28 -6.30 13.01
C LYS A 313 -27.92 -4.92 12.79
N HIS A 314 -28.84 -4.84 11.83
CA HIS A 314 -29.86 -3.79 11.80
C HIS A 314 -31.21 -4.48 11.79
N LEU A 315 -31.72 -4.76 13.00
CA LEU A 315 -33.11 -4.90 13.42
C LEU A 315 -33.06 -5.44 14.87
N SER A 316 -33.79 -4.79 15.78
CA SER A 316 -33.92 -5.01 17.23
C SER A 316 -32.81 -4.49 18.15
N SER A 317 -32.90 -3.21 18.53
CA SER A 317 -33.38 -2.73 19.85
C SER A 317 -32.90 -1.31 20.08
#